data_AF-I9JGK3-F1
#
_entry.id   AF-I9JGK3-F1
#
_cell.length_a   1.000
_cell.length_b   1.000
_cell.length_c   1.000
_cell.angle_alpha   90.00
_cell.angle_beta   90.00
_cell.angle_gamma   90.00
#
_symmetry.space_group_name_H-M   'P 1'
#
loop_
_entity.id
_entity.type
_entity.pdbx_description
1 polymer ?
#
loop_
_entity_poly.entity_id
_entity_poly.type
_entity_poly.pdbx_seq_one_letter_code
_entity_poly.pdbx_strand_id
1 'polypeptide(L)'
;MTKIFNFFIAVLFSVYSSAQTNSESLKESLMTLDEIPSWVLSNIQFPQEAYEYGIAGIEQVCISASWDGKVFITSMLNTLNPAFEKEIVDVISKAPRCRYNGSQPKDIYKYMLIDFYQYIPKNHRFEVRQVTMHTPPRLSNIPSSPFNSRDKFIQWIHNNIRIPSTLKCYSDTILFQYTITKKGRVNNISILQYKSDIIKCALEGLLKKSPKWEPAIADRTDPIDVTICDKIIIKTDNNGILLPLMVYRDDVFCNTRSKITDPDMIVFNPEIKAKYNEEGNFLKNIMRDVSVDKKVVLNGSFIIEKDGTTSHIEILNSSDVKIDSIVKKAIVRTKWIAAVQGETPVRTLYSFGINKQPRKQKQSRKYSYYDIFGKYFIALHADPMRISYRFIQGDGTIQNYPFNSQGLFDYKAYYQGMLYYYKNSAKKNSNISKKYFDKLYKMYVEY
;
A
#
# COMPACT_ATOMS: atom_id res chain seq x y z
N MET A 1 65.60 -28.94 40.69
CA MET A 1 64.71 -29.10 39.52
C MET A 1 63.23 -29.27 39.87
N THR A 2 62.84 -29.49 41.13
CA THR A 2 61.44 -29.77 41.53
C THR A 2 60.57 -28.52 41.76
N LYS A 3 61.16 -27.33 42.02
CA LYS A 3 60.38 -26.08 42.19
C LYS A 3 59.95 -25.41 40.88
N ILE A 4 60.70 -25.61 39.79
CA ILE A 4 60.40 -25.02 38.47
C ILE A 4 59.28 -25.81 37.77
N PHE A 5 59.20 -27.13 37.99
CA PHE A 5 58.16 -27.97 37.42
C PHE A 5 56.77 -27.71 38.03
N ASN A 6 56.70 -27.44 39.34
CA ASN A 6 55.43 -27.11 40.01
C ASN A 6 54.89 -25.71 39.62
N PHE A 7 55.77 -24.77 39.25
CA PHE A 7 55.34 -23.46 38.76
C PHE A 7 54.79 -23.53 37.33
N PHE A 8 55.37 -24.38 36.48
CA PHE A 8 54.87 -24.62 35.12
C PHE A 8 53.52 -25.34 35.09
N ILE A 9 53.28 -26.31 35.98
CA ILE A 9 52.00 -27.02 36.06
C ILE A 9 50.89 -26.11 36.62
N ALA A 10 51.19 -25.27 37.61
CA ALA A 10 50.21 -24.31 38.15
C ALA A 10 49.81 -23.23 37.12
N VAL A 11 50.76 -22.75 36.31
CA VAL A 11 50.48 -21.79 35.23
C VAL A 11 49.67 -22.47 34.12
N LEU A 12 50.00 -23.71 33.74
CA LEU A 12 49.21 -24.46 32.74
C LEU A 12 47.79 -24.78 33.21
N PHE A 13 47.57 -25.12 34.49
CA PHE A 13 46.20 -25.29 35.01
C PHE A 13 45.44 -23.97 35.14
N SER A 14 46.10 -22.85 35.49
CA SER A 14 45.43 -21.54 35.48
C SER A 14 45.07 -21.07 34.06
N VAL A 15 45.89 -21.38 33.06
CA VAL A 15 45.63 -21.04 31.66
C VAL A 15 44.55 -21.98 31.09
N TYR A 16 44.55 -23.27 31.42
CA TYR A 16 43.51 -24.20 30.98
C TYR A 16 42.17 -23.96 31.68
N SER A 17 42.16 -23.65 32.98
CA SER A 17 40.95 -23.25 33.69
C SER A 17 40.46 -21.86 33.26
N SER A 18 41.34 -20.91 32.93
CA SER A 18 40.94 -19.63 32.32
C SER A 18 40.45 -19.78 30.89
N ALA A 19 40.95 -20.75 30.13
CA ALA A 19 40.48 -21.06 28.78
C ALA A 19 39.14 -21.83 28.81
N GLN A 20 38.91 -22.68 29.82
CA GLN A 20 37.60 -23.31 30.02
C GLN A 20 36.56 -22.35 30.60
N THR A 21 36.93 -21.48 31.55
CA THR A 21 36.00 -20.45 32.05
C THR A 21 35.77 -19.32 31.04
N ASN A 22 36.73 -19.00 30.17
CA ASN A 22 36.50 -18.09 29.04
C ASN A 22 35.78 -18.77 27.86
N SER A 23 35.83 -20.09 27.72
CA SER A 23 35.01 -20.80 26.70
C SER A 23 33.53 -20.89 27.10
N GLU A 24 33.23 -20.85 28.40
CA GLU A 24 31.86 -20.71 28.91
C GLU A 24 31.40 -19.24 28.99
N SER A 25 32.32 -18.28 29.12
CA SER A 25 32.01 -16.83 29.09
C SER A 25 31.97 -16.22 27.68
N LEU A 26 32.32 -16.97 26.64
CA LEU A 26 32.10 -16.65 25.21
C LEU A 26 30.85 -17.32 24.64
N LYS A 27 29.93 -17.76 25.50
CA LYS A 27 28.51 -17.54 25.21
C LYS A 27 28.26 -16.05 25.33
N GLU A 28 28.71 -15.26 24.34
CA GLU A 28 28.05 -14.00 24.04
C GLU A 28 26.56 -14.33 24.08
N SER A 29 25.85 -13.69 25.00
CA SER A 29 24.40 -13.74 25.05
C SER A 29 23.91 -13.08 23.77
N LEU A 30 23.95 -13.81 22.65
CA LEU A 30 23.44 -13.38 21.37
C LEU A 30 22.01 -12.93 21.62
N MET A 31 21.78 -11.64 21.41
CA MET A 31 20.48 -11.00 21.56
C MET A 31 19.43 -11.81 20.81
N THR A 32 18.19 -11.80 21.26
CA THR A 32 17.05 -12.32 20.52
C THR A 32 16.50 -11.25 19.59
N LEU A 33 15.71 -11.65 18.58
CA LEU A 33 15.03 -10.68 17.71
C LEU A 33 14.13 -9.70 18.51
N ASP A 34 13.61 -10.13 19.67
CA ASP A 34 12.82 -9.28 20.58
C ASP A 34 13.63 -8.15 21.23
N GLU A 35 14.93 -8.33 21.42
CA GLU A 35 15.81 -7.33 22.05
C GLU A 35 16.42 -6.35 21.04
N ILE A 36 16.43 -6.70 19.75
CA ILE A 36 17.00 -5.86 18.68
C ILE A 36 16.33 -4.49 18.57
N PRO A 37 14.99 -4.32 18.65
CA PRO A 37 14.37 -3.00 18.62
C PRO A 37 14.93 -2.04 19.68
N SER A 38 15.16 -2.50 20.91
CA SER A 38 15.75 -1.69 21.97
C SER A 38 17.18 -1.29 21.66
N TRP A 39 17.97 -2.22 21.12
CA TRP A 39 19.34 -1.91 20.69
C TRP A 39 19.36 -0.88 19.56
N VAL A 40 18.52 -1.04 18.53
CA VAL A 40 18.43 -0.07 17.43
C VAL A 40 18.08 1.31 17.98
N LEU A 41 17.03 1.43 18.80
CA LEU A 41 16.63 2.71 19.39
C LEU A 41 17.76 3.36 20.22
N SER A 42 18.56 2.58 20.93
CA SER A 42 19.71 3.12 21.69
C SER A 42 20.88 3.59 20.82
N ASN A 43 20.94 3.18 19.55
CA ASN A 43 22.02 3.51 18.62
C ASN A 43 21.62 4.53 17.54
N ILE A 44 20.33 4.87 17.43
CA ILE A 44 19.85 5.92 16.52
C ILE A 44 20.33 7.29 16.98
N GLN A 45 20.75 8.11 16.00
CA GLN A 45 21.05 9.53 16.18
C GLN A 45 20.18 10.40 15.27
N PHE A 46 19.98 11.66 15.65
CA PHE A 46 19.33 12.60 14.74
C PHE A 46 20.30 13.05 13.64
N PRO A 47 20.02 12.79 12.35
CA PRO A 47 20.97 13.12 11.29
C PRO A 47 21.07 14.63 11.05
N GLN A 48 22.28 15.17 10.91
CA GLN A 48 22.46 16.61 10.67
C GLN A 48 21.81 17.08 9.35
N GLU A 49 21.84 16.25 8.32
CA GLU A 49 21.18 16.53 7.03
C GLU A 49 19.64 16.64 7.18
N ALA A 50 19.06 16.07 8.26
CA ALA A 50 17.61 16.09 8.47
C ALA A 50 17.07 17.50 8.77
N TYR A 51 17.90 18.41 9.29
CA TYR A 51 17.50 19.79 9.57
C TYR A 51 17.05 20.54 8.31
N GLU A 52 17.61 20.23 7.13
CA GLU A 52 17.26 20.88 5.86
C GLU A 52 15.81 20.59 5.42
N TYR A 53 15.22 19.49 5.91
CA TYR A 53 13.84 19.12 5.60
C TYR A 53 12.82 19.77 6.56
N GLY A 54 13.26 20.28 7.71
CA GLY A 54 12.44 21.04 8.66
C GLY A 54 11.30 20.25 9.34
N ILE A 55 11.27 18.93 9.21
CA ILE A 55 10.22 18.06 9.75
C ILE A 55 10.81 16.77 10.35
N ALA A 56 10.29 16.36 11.51
CA ALA A 56 10.63 15.09 12.14
C ALA A 56 9.39 14.46 12.78
N GLY A 57 9.33 13.14 12.76
CA GLY A 57 8.20 12.40 13.32
C GLY A 57 8.50 10.94 13.54
N ILE A 58 7.43 10.15 13.64
CA ILE A 58 7.51 8.73 13.97
C ILE A 58 7.60 7.89 12.70
N GLU A 59 8.73 7.20 12.53
CA GLU A 59 8.97 6.27 11.44
C GLU A 59 8.64 4.83 11.82
N GLN A 60 8.05 4.10 10.88
CA GLN A 60 7.71 2.68 11.04
C GLN A 60 8.75 1.82 10.33
N VAL A 61 9.38 0.93 11.09
CA VAL A 61 10.36 -0.02 10.57
C VAL A 61 9.92 -1.43 10.93
N CYS A 62 10.07 -2.36 10.00
CA CYS A 62 9.88 -3.77 10.24
C CYS A 62 11.20 -4.49 9.99
N ILE A 63 11.68 -5.20 11.00
CA ILE A 63 12.93 -5.96 10.95
C ILE A 63 12.66 -7.45 11.10
N SER A 64 13.56 -8.24 10.55
CA SER A 64 13.60 -9.69 10.72
C SER A 64 15.07 -10.10 10.88
N ALA A 65 15.30 -11.39 11.15
CA ALA A 65 16.62 -11.95 11.13
C ALA A 65 16.65 -13.26 10.33
N SER A 66 17.83 -13.54 9.81
CA SER A 66 18.11 -14.77 9.08
C SER A 66 18.57 -15.89 10.02
N TRP A 67 18.69 -17.13 9.51
CA TRP A 67 19.11 -18.28 10.33
C TRP A 67 20.53 -18.13 10.86
N ASP A 68 21.38 -17.34 10.19
CA ASP A 68 22.73 -17.03 10.67
C ASP A 68 22.80 -15.82 11.61
N GLY A 69 21.63 -15.29 11.99
CA GLY A 69 21.45 -14.20 12.93
C GLY A 69 21.58 -12.80 12.34
N LYS A 70 21.91 -12.63 11.05
CA LYS A 70 21.93 -11.31 10.42
C LYS A 70 20.55 -10.66 10.48
N VAL A 71 20.47 -9.47 11.08
CA VAL A 71 19.27 -8.62 11.09
C VAL A 71 19.15 -7.87 9.76
N PHE A 72 17.93 -7.73 9.26
CA PHE A 72 17.64 -7.01 8.02
C PHE A 72 16.26 -6.33 8.06
N ILE A 73 16.07 -5.33 7.20
CA ILE A 73 14.81 -4.61 7.03
C ILE A 73 13.91 -5.37 6.05
N THR A 74 12.67 -5.63 6.44
CA THR A 74 11.77 -6.52 5.69
C THR A 74 11.12 -5.87 4.47
N SER A 75 11.03 -4.54 4.42
CA SER A 75 10.42 -3.79 3.31
C SER A 75 11.16 -2.47 3.07
N MET A 76 10.99 -1.88 1.88
CA MET A 76 11.47 -0.52 1.68
C MET A 76 10.84 0.42 2.70
N LEU A 77 11.67 1.31 3.23
CA LEU A 77 11.24 2.34 4.14
C LEU A 77 10.41 3.38 3.38
N ASN A 78 9.56 4.08 4.08
CA ASN A 78 8.85 5.23 3.53
C ASN A 78 9.00 6.38 4.52
N THR A 79 10.24 6.75 4.82
CA THR A 79 10.52 7.81 5.78
C THR A 79 10.08 9.17 5.26
N LEU A 80 9.96 10.14 6.17
CA LEU A 80 9.66 11.54 5.82
C LEU A 80 10.72 12.16 4.89
N ASN A 81 11.98 11.74 5.06
CA ASN A 81 13.10 12.21 4.25
C ASN A 81 14.22 11.15 4.14
N PRO A 82 15.14 11.30 3.17
CA PRO A 82 16.23 10.36 2.94
C PRO A 82 17.26 10.28 4.07
N ALA A 83 17.42 11.33 4.88
CA ALA A 83 18.38 11.33 5.98
C ALA A 83 17.96 10.33 7.08
N PHE A 84 16.67 10.25 7.39
CA PHE A 84 16.15 9.21 8.30
C PHE A 84 16.28 7.79 7.73
N GLU A 85 16.05 7.61 6.42
CA GLU A 85 16.23 6.31 5.76
C GLU A 85 17.68 5.83 5.87
N LYS A 86 18.63 6.72 5.57
CA LYS A 86 20.08 6.48 5.67
C LYS A 86 20.48 6.08 7.09
N GLU A 87 20.05 6.83 8.10
CA GLU A 87 20.35 6.52 9.50
C GLU A 87 19.80 5.15 9.94
N ILE A 88 18.55 4.83 9.60
CA ILE A 88 17.95 3.53 9.92
C ILE A 88 18.74 2.39 9.25
N VAL A 89 19.07 2.56 7.96
CA VAL A 89 19.87 1.60 7.20
C VAL A 89 21.26 1.42 7.83
N ASP A 90 21.93 2.52 8.17
CA ASP A 90 23.27 2.51 8.74
C ASP A 90 23.31 1.82 10.11
N VAL A 91 22.36 2.11 11.00
CA VAL A 91 22.27 1.46 12.31
C VAL A 91 21.93 -0.02 12.20
N ILE A 92 20.93 -0.39 11.38
CA ILE A 92 20.54 -1.79 11.23
C ILE A 92 21.63 -2.62 10.56
N SER A 93 22.39 -2.04 9.61
CA SER A 93 23.53 -2.72 8.98
C SER A 93 24.63 -3.13 9.97
N LYS A 94 24.71 -2.44 11.12
CA LYS A 94 25.67 -2.67 12.20
C LYS A 94 25.07 -3.45 13.37
N ALA A 95 23.81 -3.88 13.27
CA ALA A 95 23.15 -4.61 14.34
C ALA A 95 23.89 -5.91 14.67
N PRO A 96 24.02 -6.27 15.96
CA PRO A 96 24.61 -7.53 16.34
C PRO A 96 23.79 -8.68 15.77
N ARG A 97 24.46 -9.79 15.47
CA ARG A 97 23.75 -11.01 15.08
C ARG A 97 22.91 -11.51 16.25
N CYS A 98 21.69 -11.94 15.95
CA CYS A 98 20.72 -12.34 16.96
C CYS A 98 20.34 -13.82 16.84
N ARG A 99 19.79 -14.40 17.90
CA ARG A 99 19.22 -15.75 17.89
C ARG A 99 17.89 -15.77 17.17
N TYR A 100 17.91 -16.46 16.03
CA TYR A 100 16.81 -16.78 15.14
C TYR A 100 15.82 -17.84 15.67
N ASN A 101 14.58 -17.55 16.11
CA ASN A 101 13.55 -18.59 16.30
C ASN A 101 12.26 -18.30 15.51
N GLY A 102 12.36 -18.24 14.18
CA GLY A 102 11.21 -17.97 13.31
C GLY A 102 10.44 -19.21 12.87
N SER A 103 10.20 -20.16 13.76
CA SER A 103 9.37 -21.33 13.46
C SER A 103 7.86 -21.00 13.38
N GLN A 104 7.45 -19.88 14.01
CA GLN A 104 6.07 -19.40 14.09
C GLN A 104 5.93 -17.97 13.52
N PRO A 105 4.78 -17.61 12.91
CA PRO A 105 4.56 -16.29 12.32
C PRO A 105 4.74 -15.08 13.25
N LYS A 106 4.58 -15.26 14.57
CA LYS A 106 4.77 -14.19 15.57
C LYS A 106 6.24 -13.89 15.88
N ASP A 107 7.14 -14.80 15.51
CA ASP A 107 8.56 -14.75 15.91
C ASP A 107 9.46 -14.32 14.75
N ILE A 108 8.91 -14.14 13.55
CA ILE A 108 9.66 -13.96 12.30
C ILE A 108 9.97 -12.50 11.95
N TYR A 109 9.29 -11.53 12.58
CA TYR A 109 9.58 -10.11 12.39
C TYR A 109 9.17 -9.29 13.61
N LYS A 110 9.71 -8.07 13.73
CA LYS A 110 9.32 -7.09 14.74
C LYS A 110 9.05 -5.75 14.08
N TYR A 111 7.92 -5.15 14.46
CA TYR A 111 7.63 -3.76 14.15
C TYR A 111 8.23 -2.89 15.24
N MET A 112 8.85 -1.79 14.84
CA MET A 112 9.36 -0.77 15.75
C MET A 112 9.00 0.63 15.23
N LEU A 113 8.85 1.54 16.19
CA LEU A 113 8.58 2.95 15.95
C LEU A 113 9.79 3.77 16.37
N ILE A 114 10.28 4.62 15.47
CA ILE A 114 11.42 5.51 15.74
C ILE A 114 10.89 6.95 15.71
N ASP A 115 10.78 7.58 16.88
CA ASP A 115 10.41 8.99 16.99
C ASP A 115 11.66 9.86 16.87
N PHE A 116 12.03 10.24 15.65
CA PHE A 116 13.23 11.03 15.38
C PHE A 116 13.23 12.37 16.12
N TYR A 117 12.06 12.93 16.45
CA TYR A 117 11.98 14.18 17.21
C TYR A 117 12.59 14.06 18.62
N GLN A 118 12.55 12.87 19.23
CA GLN A 118 13.12 12.64 20.56
C GLN A 118 14.65 12.74 20.59
N TYR A 119 15.30 12.43 19.46
CA TYR A 119 16.75 12.45 19.31
C TYR A 119 17.29 13.85 18.98
N ILE A 120 16.43 14.84 18.75
CA ILE A 120 16.85 16.23 18.54
C ILE A 120 17.30 16.84 19.88
N PRO A 121 18.52 17.42 19.95
CA PRO A 121 18.98 18.15 21.13
C PRO A 121 17.99 19.25 21.52
N LYS A 122 17.74 19.43 22.83
CA LYS A 122 16.68 20.32 23.34
C LYS A 122 16.76 21.75 22.77
N ASN A 123 17.97 22.26 22.59
CA ASN A 123 18.27 23.59 22.06
C ASN A 123 18.08 23.71 20.54
N HIS A 124 17.79 22.64 19.80
CA HIS A 124 17.55 22.66 18.35
C HIS A 124 16.11 22.26 17.97
N ARG A 125 15.26 21.95 18.96
CA ARG A 125 13.88 21.49 18.72
C ARG A 125 12.96 22.52 18.07
N PHE A 126 13.28 23.81 18.15
CA PHE A 126 12.51 24.87 17.51
C PHE A 126 12.75 24.97 16.00
N GLU A 127 13.83 24.35 15.49
CA GLU A 127 14.19 24.37 14.07
C GLU A 127 13.39 23.36 13.23
N VAL A 128 12.75 22.40 13.91
CA VAL A 128 12.10 21.24 13.28
C VAL A 128 10.66 21.14 13.75
N ARG A 129 9.73 21.07 12.80
CA ARG A 129 8.32 20.79 13.10
C ARG A 129 8.16 19.31 13.49
N GLN A 130 7.62 19.05 14.68
CA GLN A 130 7.20 17.70 15.07
C GLN A 130 5.91 17.31 14.33
N VAL A 131 5.86 16.09 13.80
CA VAL A 131 4.64 15.45 13.33
C VAL A 131 4.47 14.08 13.97
N THR A 132 3.22 13.64 14.09
CA THR A 132 2.92 12.28 14.56
C THR A 132 3.19 11.23 13.48
N MET A 133 2.75 9.99 13.74
CA MET A 133 2.80 8.92 12.76
C MET A 133 2.13 9.34 11.45
N HIS A 134 2.83 9.10 10.35
CA HIS A 134 2.35 9.44 9.02
C HIS A 134 2.01 8.19 8.22
N THR A 135 1.18 8.39 7.20
CA THR A 135 0.93 7.38 6.17
C THR A 135 1.82 7.68 4.97
N PRO A 136 2.44 6.64 4.37
CA PRO A 136 3.30 6.85 3.21
C PRO A 136 2.48 7.30 2.00
N PRO A 137 3.08 8.09 1.09
CA PRO A 137 2.40 8.52 -0.13
C PRO A 137 2.07 7.31 -1.01
N ARG A 138 0.92 7.36 -1.69
CA ARG A 138 0.41 6.21 -2.47
C ARG A 138 0.30 6.54 -3.95
N LEU A 139 0.80 5.67 -4.80
CA LEU A 139 0.77 5.90 -6.24
C LEU A 139 -0.67 5.77 -6.75
N SER A 140 -1.27 6.86 -7.25
CA SER A 140 -2.67 6.85 -7.68
C SER A 140 -2.86 5.99 -8.94
N ASN A 141 -4.04 5.39 -9.09
CA ASN A 141 -4.46 4.60 -10.27
C ASN A 141 -3.71 3.28 -10.50
N ILE A 142 -2.76 2.90 -9.65
CA ILE A 142 -2.16 1.57 -9.63
C ILE A 142 -2.67 0.86 -8.38
N PRO A 143 -3.42 -0.26 -8.49
CA PRO A 143 -3.82 -1.04 -7.33
C PRO A 143 -2.56 -1.56 -6.63
N SER A 144 -2.14 -0.83 -5.61
CA SER A 144 -0.93 -1.07 -4.85
C SER A 144 -1.26 -0.94 -3.37
N SER A 145 -0.71 -1.86 -2.58
CA SER A 145 -0.63 -1.65 -1.14
C SER A 145 0.20 -0.39 -0.90
N PRO A 146 -0.13 0.46 0.11
CA PRO A 146 0.66 1.65 0.43
C PRO A 146 2.16 1.38 0.49
N PHE A 147 2.54 0.22 1.02
CA PHE A 147 3.92 -0.21 1.22
C PHE A 147 4.65 -0.62 -0.07
N ASN A 148 3.95 -0.82 -1.19
CA ASN A 148 4.53 -1.21 -2.48
C ASN A 148 4.54 -0.07 -3.51
N SER A 149 4.12 1.15 -3.12
CA SER A 149 3.98 2.27 -4.05
C SER A 149 5.31 2.68 -4.70
N ARG A 150 6.41 2.69 -3.92
CA ARG A 150 7.76 2.96 -4.42
C ARG A 150 8.22 1.90 -5.42
N ASP A 151 8.08 0.60 -5.10
CA ASP A 151 8.42 -0.49 -6.04
C ASP A 151 7.63 -0.37 -7.36
N LYS A 152 6.34 -0.01 -7.27
CA LYS A 152 5.48 0.23 -8.45
C LYS A 152 5.88 1.47 -9.23
N PHE A 153 6.39 2.49 -8.56
CA PHE A 153 6.92 3.67 -9.22
C PHE A 153 8.19 3.38 -9.99
N ILE A 154 9.13 2.61 -9.43
CA ILE A 154 10.32 2.13 -10.16
C ILE A 154 9.92 1.29 -11.39
N GLN A 155 8.92 0.41 -11.27
CA GLN A 155 8.35 -0.31 -12.41
C GLN A 155 7.76 0.63 -13.47
N TRP A 156 7.04 1.66 -13.05
CA TRP A 156 6.50 2.67 -13.96
C TRP A 156 7.62 3.45 -14.67
N ILE A 157 8.67 3.86 -13.96
CA ILE A 157 9.83 4.54 -14.54
C ILE A 157 10.46 3.66 -15.61
N HIS A 158 10.79 2.41 -15.29
CA HIS A 158 11.41 1.46 -16.21
C HIS A 158 10.58 1.24 -17.48
N ASN A 159 9.25 1.11 -17.34
CA ASN A 159 8.36 0.90 -18.47
C ASN A 159 8.16 2.15 -19.37
N ASN A 160 8.47 3.35 -18.86
CA ASN A 160 8.18 4.61 -19.57
C ASN A 160 9.43 5.42 -19.93
N ILE A 161 10.61 5.04 -19.43
CA ILE A 161 11.86 5.71 -19.77
C ILE A 161 12.23 5.43 -21.22
N ARG A 162 12.56 6.50 -21.93
CA ARG A 162 13.02 6.43 -23.33
C ARG A 162 14.52 6.49 -23.34
N ILE A 163 15.14 5.37 -23.67
CA ILE A 163 16.59 5.26 -23.81
C ILE A 163 16.92 5.27 -25.30
N PRO A 164 17.81 6.16 -25.77
CA PRO A 164 18.24 6.15 -27.16
C PRO A 164 18.94 4.83 -27.51
N SER A 165 18.64 4.28 -28.69
CA SER A 165 19.26 3.04 -29.19
C SER A 165 20.76 3.18 -29.45
N THR A 166 21.30 4.39 -29.44
CA THR A 166 22.74 4.66 -29.48
C THR A 166 23.46 4.21 -28.21
N LEU A 167 22.76 4.08 -27.09
CA LEU A 167 23.31 3.68 -25.80
C LEU A 167 23.34 2.14 -25.70
N LYS A 168 24.26 1.51 -26.44
CA LYS A 168 24.45 0.05 -26.49
C LYS A 168 25.31 -0.45 -25.32
N CYS A 169 25.04 -1.68 -24.85
CA CYS A 169 25.80 -2.34 -23.78
C CYS A 169 25.95 -1.50 -22.50
N TYR A 170 24.98 -0.64 -22.20
CA TYR A 170 25.05 0.27 -21.07
C TYR A 170 24.61 -0.43 -19.80
N SER A 171 25.27 -0.10 -18.68
CA SER A 171 24.86 -0.54 -17.35
C SER A 171 25.20 0.52 -16.32
N ASP A 172 24.18 1.00 -15.63
CA ASP A 172 24.32 2.01 -14.59
C ASP A 172 23.29 1.84 -13.47
N THR A 173 23.67 2.27 -12.27
CA THR A 173 22.77 2.38 -11.12
C THR A 173 22.62 3.85 -10.81
N ILE A 174 21.45 4.39 -11.11
CA ILE A 174 21.17 5.82 -11.02
C ILE A 174 20.55 6.10 -9.66
N LEU A 175 21.14 7.04 -8.91
CA LEU A 175 20.58 7.56 -7.67
C LEU A 175 19.84 8.86 -7.96
N PHE A 176 18.59 8.96 -7.53
CA PHE A 176 17.79 10.15 -7.75
C PHE A 176 16.88 10.45 -6.55
N GLN A 177 16.59 11.73 -6.37
CA GLN A 177 15.76 12.25 -5.30
C GLN A 177 14.60 13.04 -5.87
N TYR A 178 13.45 12.99 -5.22
CA TYR A 178 12.28 13.76 -5.58
C TYR A 178 11.36 13.97 -4.38
N THR A 179 10.57 15.03 -4.39
CA THR A 179 9.60 15.33 -3.33
C THR A 179 8.18 15.08 -3.82
N ILE A 180 7.42 14.26 -3.10
CA ILE A 180 5.97 14.16 -3.27
C ILE A 180 5.34 15.23 -2.39
N THR A 181 4.71 16.21 -3.03
CA THR A 181 4.08 17.34 -2.35
C THR A 181 2.76 16.94 -1.69
N LYS A 182 2.25 17.78 -0.77
CA LYS A 182 0.91 17.72 -0.16
C LYS A 182 -0.25 17.72 -1.17
N LYS A 183 0.01 18.06 -2.43
CA LYS A 183 -0.94 18.01 -3.55
C LYS A 183 -0.83 16.71 -4.36
N GLY A 184 0.07 15.81 -3.98
CA GLY A 184 0.30 14.54 -4.66
C GLY A 184 1.07 14.66 -5.98
N ARG A 185 1.93 15.68 -6.12
CA ARG A 185 2.76 15.90 -7.32
C ARG A 185 4.24 15.69 -6.99
N VAL A 186 4.97 15.12 -7.95
CA VAL A 186 6.43 14.96 -7.90
C VAL A 186 7.10 16.28 -8.32
N ASN A 187 7.89 16.86 -7.42
CA ASN A 187 8.68 18.09 -7.59
C ASN A 187 10.12 17.87 -7.07
N ASN A 188 10.95 18.93 -7.10
CA ASN A 188 12.30 18.95 -6.54
C ASN A 188 13.16 17.75 -6.97
N ILE A 189 13.07 17.42 -8.26
CA ILE A 189 13.76 16.28 -8.86
C ILE A 189 15.24 16.60 -8.95
N SER A 190 16.09 15.70 -8.45
CA SER A 190 17.54 15.77 -8.55
C SER A 190 18.12 14.39 -8.87
N ILE A 191 18.98 14.31 -9.88
CA ILE A 191 19.71 13.07 -10.21
C ILE A 191 21.10 13.19 -9.59
N LEU A 192 21.34 12.42 -8.53
CA LEU A 192 22.50 12.55 -7.65
C LEU A 192 23.70 11.76 -8.17
N GLN A 193 23.48 10.59 -8.76
CA GLN A 193 24.55 9.75 -9.34
C GLN A 193 24.08 9.16 -10.66
N TYR A 194 24.89 9.33 -11.71
CA TYR A 194 24.64 8.86 -13.06
C TYR A 194 25.95 8.85 -13.86
N LYS A 195 26.05 7.97 -14.87
CA LYS A 195 27.19 7.92 -15.80
C LYS A 195 26.95 8.68 -17.11
N SER A 196 25.68 8.91 -17.48
CA SER A 196 25.30 9.46 -18.79
C SER A 196 24.30 10.60 -18.67
N ASP A 197 24.65 11.77 -19.21
CA ASP A 197 23.77 12.95 -19.27
C ASP A 197 22.49 12.69 -20.07
N ILE A 198 22.56 11.82 -21.08
CA ILE A 198 21.39 11.43 -21.87
C ILE A 198 20.35 10.76 -20.97
N ILE A 199 20.81 9.85 -20.10
CA ILE A 199 19.96 9.12 -19.16
C ILE A 199 19.44 10.04 -18.07
N LYS A 200 20.28 10.93 -17.54
CA LYS A 200 19.85 11.98 -16.61
C LYS A 200 18.70 12.80 -17.19
N CYS A 201 18.89 13.39 -18.37
CA CYS A 201 17.87 14.21 -19.04
C CYS A 201 16.57 13.43 -19.30
N ALA A 202 16.68 12.16 -19.73
CA ALA A 202 15.54 11.30 -19.97
C ALA A 202 14.75 11.01 -18.67
N LEU A 203 15.45 10.71 -17.58
CA LEU A 203 14.85 10.44 -16.28
C LEU A 203 14.21 11.69 -15.67
N GLU A 204 14.89 12.83 -15.69
CA GLU A 204 14.32 14.11 -15.23
C GLU A 204 13.06 14.48 -16.02
N GLY A 205 13.11 14.34 -17.36
CA GLY A 205 11.97 14.60 -18.24
C GLY A 205 10.79 13.66 -17.99
N LEU A 206 11.06 12.40 -17.63
CA LEU A 206 10.03 11.42 -17.28
C LEU A 206 9.42 11.70 -15.90
N LEU A 207 10.24 11.98 -14.89
CA LEU A 207 9.78 12.24 -13.52
C LEU A 207 8.85 13.46 -13.44
N LYS A 208 9.09 14.48 -14.29
CA LYS A 208 8.17 15.64 -14.46
C LYS A 208 6.77 15.22 -14.96
N LYS A 209 6.67 14.09 -15.64
CA LYS A 209 5.42 13.49 -16.15
C LYS A 209 4.91 12.38 -15.23
N SER A 210 5.40 12.31 -13.99
CA SER A 210 4.98 11.31 -13.01
C SER A 210 3.45 11.26 -12.92
N PRO A 211 2.86 10.04 -12.80
CA PRO A 211 1.48 9.91 -12.33
C PRO A 211 1.29 10.65 -11.00
N LYS A 212 0.03 10.99 -10.73
CA LYS A 212 -0.36 11.61 -9.47
C LYS A 212 -0.20 10.62 -8.31
N TRP A 213 0.10 11.15 -7.14
CA TRP A 213 0.13 10.42 -5.89
C TRP A 213 -1.01 10.87 -4.96
N GLU A 214 -1.46 9.99 -4.09
CA GLU A 214 -2.10 10.39 -2.84
C GLU A 214 -0.98 10.85 -1.90
N PRO A 215 -1.07 12.06 -1.33
CA PRO A 215 -0.02 12.60 -0.48
C PRO A 215 0.13 11.78 0.81
N ALA A 216 1.30 11.90 1.44
CA ALA A 216 1.48 11.43 2.80
C ALA A 216 0.61 12.24 3.75
N ILE A 217 -0.04 11.58 4.71
CA ILE A 217 -0.89 12.21 5.72
C ILE A 217 -0.28 11.99 7.09
N ALA A 218 0.06 13.07 7.78
CA ALA A 218 0.44 13.10 9.19
C ALA A 218 -0.73 13.64 10.04
N ASP A 219 -0.65 13.48 11.37
CA ASP A 219 -1.63 14.03 12.32
C ASP A 219 -3.08 13.66 11.96
N ARG A 220 -3.25 12.44 11.40
CA ARG A 220 -4.49 11.87 10.86
C ARG A 220 -5.09 12.57 9.64
N THR A 221 -4.85 13.87 9.45
CA THR A 221 -5.52 14.66 8.40
C THR A 221 -4.63 15.66 7.67
N ASP A 222 -3.41 15.93 8.14
CA ASP A 222 -2.55 16.95 7.55
C ASP A 222 -1.71 16.37 6.39
N PRO A 223 -1.92 16.79 5.14
CA PRO A 223 -1.08 16.36 4.03
C PRO A 223 0.28 17.05 4.08
N ILE A 224 1.35 16.27 4.04
CA ILE A 224 2.73 16.74 4.16
C ILE A 224 3.54 16.44 2.91
N ASP A 225 4.62 17.20 2.73
CA ASP A 225 5.62 16.94 1.70
C ASP A 225 6.58 15.85 2.22
N VAL A 226 6.91 14.87 1.37
CA VAL A 226 7.85 13.79 1.68
C VAL A 226 8.90 13.72 0.59
N THR A 227 10.17 13.70 0.98
CA THR A 227 11.28 13.58 0.03
C THR A 227 11.79 12.14 0.02
N ILE A 228 11.90 11.57 -1.17
CA ILE A 228 12.28 10.18 -1.40
C ILE A 228 13.58 10.16 -2.20
N CYS A 229 14.49 9.26 -1.82
CA CYS A 229 15.70 8.97 -2.58
C CYS A 229 15.68 7.51 -3.00
N ASP A 230 15.75 7.25 -4.31
CA ASP A 230 15.62 5.93 -4.89
C ASP A 230 16.80 5.62 -5.83
N LYS A 231 17.04 4.32 -6.03
CA LYS A 231 18.01 3.79 -6.99
C LYS A 231 17.29 2.98 -8.07
N ILE A 232 17.69 3.17 -9.33
CA ILE A 232 17.23 2.34 -10.45
C ILE A 232 18.41 1.84 -11.27
N ILE A 233 18.40 0.54 -11.58
CA ILE A 233 19.39 -0.07 -12.47
C ILE A 233 18.86 0.03 -13.90
N ILE A 234 19.62 0.67 -14.79
CA ILE A 234 19.34 0.75 -16.21
C ILE A 234 20.40 -0.05 -16.97
N LYS A 235 19.94 -1.02 -17.76
CA LYS A 235 20.79 -1.84 -18.61
C LYS A 235 20.25 -1.93 -20.03
N THR A 236 21.13 -1.89 -21.02
CA THR A 236 20.78 -2.14 -22.42
C THR A 236 21.59 -3.28 -23.01
N ASP A 237 21.02 -3.96 -24.00
CA ASP A 237 21.72 -4.98 -24.78
C ASP A 237 22.64 -4.37 -25.86
N ASN A 238 23.23 -5.23 -26.70
CA ASN A 238 24.10 -4.84 -27.80
C ASN A 238 23.39 -4.02 -28.89
N ASN A 239 22.06 -4.02 -28.91
CA ASN A 239 21.23 -3.29 -29.84
C ASN A 239 20.68 -1.98 -29.23
N GLY A 240 21.00 -1.69 -27.97
CA GLY A 240 20.48 -0.53 -27.25
C GLY A 240 19.05 -0.72 -26.74
N ILE A 241 18.56 -1.97 -26.68
CA ILE A 241 17.24 -2.31 -26.14
C ILE A 241 17.35 -2.42 -24.62
N LEU A 242 16.44 -1.76 -23.90
CA LEU A 242 16.34 -1.82 -22.44
C LEU A 242 16.05 -3.25 -21.97
N LEU A 243 16.93 -3.78 -21.12
CA LEU A 243 16.76 -5.08 -20.50
C LEU A 243 15.65 -5.06 -19.43
N PRO A 244 15.07 -6.23 -19.07
CA PRO A 244 14.07 -6.33 -18.01
C PRO A 244 14.53 -5.68 -16.70
N LEU A 245 13.59 -5.08 -15.97
CA LEU A 245 13.87 -4.39 -14.72
C LEU A 245 14.56 -5.33 -13.71
N MET A 246 15.74 -4.92 -13.26
CA MET A 246 16.37 -5.46 -12.07
C MET A 246 16.13 -4.48 -10.92
N VAL A 247 15.38 -4.91 -9.91
CA VAL A 247 15.12 -4.07 -8.73
C VAL A 247 16.40 -3.97 -7.90
N TYR A 248 16.86 -2.75 -7.65
CA TYR A 248 17.95 -2.52 -6.70
C TYR A 248 17.45 -2.78 -5.27
N ARG A 249 18.18 -3.60 -4.52
CA ARG A 249 17.98 -3.79 -3.08
C ARG A 249 19.34 -3.76 -2.41
N ASP A 250 19.45 -2.95 -1.35
CA ASP A 250 20.64 -2.94 -0.51
C ASP A 250 20.73 -4.23 0.30
N ASP A 251 21.94 -4.61 0.70
CA ASP A 251 22.19 -5.85 1.45
C ASP A 251 21.48 -5.83 2.80
N VAL A 252 21.24 -4.66 3.39
CA VAL A 252 20.47 -4.52 4.65
C VAL A 252 18.98 -4.88 4.48
N PHE A 253 18.45 -4.92 3.25
CA PHE A 253 17.08 -5.37 2.96
C PHE A 253 17.01 -6.84 2.55
N CYS A 254 18.18 -7.47 2.40
CA CYS A 254 18.30 -8.82 1.88
C CYS A 254 18.59 -9.81 3.02
N ASN A 255 17.90 -10.94 2.94
CA ASN A 255 18.23 -12.11 3.74
C ASN A 255 19.66 -12.60 3.38
N THR A 256 20.28 -13.37 4.26
CA THR A 256 21.59 -13.96 4.01
C THR A 256 21.55 -14.96 2.85
N ARG A 257 22.69 -15.14 2.18
CA ARG A 257 22.87 -16.12 1.11
C ARG A 257 23.52 -17.41 1.59
N SER A 258 23.73 -17.55 2.90
CA SER A 258 24.33 -18.75 3.49
C SER A 258 23.41 -19.96 3.32
N LYS A 259 23.93 -21.17 3.52
CA LYS A 259 23.10 -22.37 3.45
C LYS A 259 22.16 -22.41 4.66
N ILE A 260 20.88 -22.70 4.43
CA ILE A 260 19.91 -22.91 5.50
C ILE A 260 20.37 -24.04 6.42
N THR A 261 20.31 -23.76 7.72
CA THR A 261 20.66 -24.70 8.79
C THR A 261 19.44 -25.32 9.45
N ASP A 262 18.32 -24.60 9.51
CA ASP A 262 17.05 -25.06 10.05
C ASP A 262 15.98 -25.05 8.94
N PRO A 263 15.53 -26.22 8.46
CA PRO A 263 14.57 -26.30 7.38
C PRO A 263 13.16 -25.88 7.81
N ASP A 264 12.83 -25.85 9.11
CA ASP A 264 11.48 -25.54 9.60
C ASP A 264 11.29 -24.04 9.89
N MET A 265 12.37 -23.27 9.77
CA MET A 265 12.36 -21.82 9.87
C MET A 265 11.55 -21.20 8.73
N ILE A 266 10.71 -20.23 9.08
CA ILE A 266 10.05 -19.36 8.11
C ILE A 266 11.07 -18.32 7.65
N VAL A 267 11.32 -18.31 6.35
CA VAL A 267 12.25 -17.41 5.68
C VAL A 267 11.48 -16.17 5.23
N PHE A 268 11.84 -15.02 5.79
CA PHE A 268 11.36 -13.73 5.33
C PHE A 268 12.24 -13.22 4.18
N ASN A 269 11.64 -12.60 3.15
CA ASN A 269 12.35 -12.14 1.93
C ASN A 269 13.29 -13.21 1.31
N PRO A 270 12.76 -14.39 0.93
CA PRO A 270 13.56 -15.40 0.24
C PRO A 270 14.09 -14.88 -1.11
N GLU A 271 15.22 -15.41 -1.57
CA GLU A 271 15.84 -15.06 -2.85
C GLU A 271 14.87 -15.21 -4.02
N ILE A 272 14.14 -16.33 -4.07
CA ILE A 272 13.05 -16.56 -5.02
C ILE A 272 11.74 -16.60 -4.25
N LYS A 273 10.87 -15.62 -4.53
CA LYS A 273 9.54 -15.54 -3.90
C LYS A 273 8.63 -16.66 -4.39
N ALA A 274 7.80 -17.16 -3.49
CA ALA A 274 6.74 -18.10 -3.83
C ALA A 274 5.81 -17.51 -4.91
N LYS A 275 5.33 -18.38 -5.81
CA LYS A 275 4.52 -17.98 -6.96
C LYS A 275 3.19 -18.71 -6.93
N TYR A 276 2.10 -17.94 -7.06
CA TYR A 276 0.77 -18.50 -7.23
C TYR A 276 0.70 -19.34 -8.50
N ASN A 277 0.26 -20.59 -8.38
CA ASN A 277 0.37 -21.61 -9.44
C ASN A 277 -1.00 -22.03 -9.99
N GLU A 278 -1.89 -21.07 -10.20
CA GLU A 278 -3.20 -21.31 -10.79
C GLU A 278 -3.55 -20.19 -11.77
N GLU A 279 -4.59 -20.42 -12.57
CA GLU A 279 -5.05 -19.45 -13.55
C GLU A 279 -5.61 -18.18 -12.90
N GLY A 280 -5.29 -17.04 -13.51
CA GLY A 280 -5.81 -15.75 -13.10
C GLY A 280 -5.03 -15.12 -11.94
N ASN A 281 -5.74 -14.46 -11.04
CA ASN A 281 -5.15 -13.66 -9.98
C ASN A 281 -5.60 -14.18 -8.62
N PHE A 282 -4.65 -14.52 -7.75
CA PHE A 282 -4.87 -15.02 -6.40
C PHE A 282 -5.98 -14.26 -5.64
N LEU A 283 -5.87 -12.92 -5.58
CA LEU A 283 -6.81 -12.06 -4.85
C LEU A 283 -8.24 -12.16 -5.42
N LYS A 284 -8.38 -12.27 -6.74
CA LYS A 284 -9.70 -12.49 -7.36
C LYS A 284 -10.26 -13.87 -7.04
N ASN A 285 -9.42 -14.90 -7.05
CA ASN A 285 -9.83 -16.29 -6.87
C ASN A 285 -10.31 -16.55 -5.44
N ILE A 286 -9.60 -16.07 -4.42
CA ILE A 286 -10.03 -16.24 -3.01
C ILE A 286 -11.33 -15.49 -2.68
N MET A 287 -11.68 -14.47 -3.46
CA MET A 287 -12.91 -13.70 -3.29
C MET A 287 -14.04 -14.10 -4.24
N ARG A 288 -13.85 -15.13 -5.07
CA ARG A 288 -14.83 -15.50 -6.10
C ARG A 288 -16.21 -15.78 -5.49
N ASP A 289 -16.21 -16.49 -4.37
CA ASP A 289 -17.42 -16.98 -3.71
C ASP A 289 -17.89 -16.06 -2.56
N VAL A 290 -17.19 -14.94 -2.34
CA VAL A 290 -17.54 -13.96 -1.30
C VAL A 290 -18.55 -12.96 -1.86
N SER A 291 -19.76 -12.92 -1.29
CA SER A 291 -20.75 -11.88 -1.57
C SER A 291 -20.70 -10.83 -0.47
N VAL A 292 -20.68 -9.54 -0.85
CA VAL A 292 -20.62 -8.43 0.11
C VAL A 292 -21.70 -7.40 -0.23
N ASP A 293 -22.44 -6.98 0.80
CA ASP A 293 -23.49 -5.94 0.68
C ASP A 293 -22.95 -4.53 0.92
N LYS A 294 -21.77 -4.43 1.53
CA LYS A 294 -21.02 -3.20 1.77
C LYS A 294 -19.57 -3.38 1.36
N LYS A 295 -18.83 -2.27 1.28
CA LYS A 295 -17.40 -2.32 1.00
C LYS A 295 -16.71 -3.09 2.13
N VAL A 296 -15.95 -4.11 1.77
CA VAL A 296 -15.18 -4.95 2.70
C VAL A 296 -13.70 -4.77 2.38
N VAL A 297 -12.91 -4.53 3.42
CA VAL A 297 -11.45 -4.54 3.36
C VAL A 297 -10.98 -5.68 4.26
N LEU A 298 -10.29 -6.66 3.68
CA LEU A 298 -9.70 -7.77 4.43
C LEU A 298 -8.19 -7.69 4.27
N ASN A 299 -7.48 -7.87 5.37
CA ASN A 299 -6.05 -8.09 5.36
C ASN A 299 -5.79 -9.44 6.02
N GLY A 300 -4.74 -10.12 5.61
CA GLY A 300 -4.41 -11.41 6.17
C GLY A 300 -3.02 -11.86 5.79
N SER A 301 -2.62 -12.97 6.37
CA SER A 301 -1.38 -13.64 6.02
C SER A 301 -1.51 -15.14 6.18
N PHE A 302 -0.61 -15.88 5.54
CA PHE A 302 -0.49 -17.32 5.69
C PHE A 302 0.94 -17.73 5.38
N ILE A 303 1.33 -18.92 5.84
CA ILE A 303 2.60 -19.53 5.48
C ILE A 303 2.40 -20.38 4.23
N ILE A 304 3.26 -20.17 3.24
CA ILE A 304 3.43 -21.08 2.11
C ILE A 304 4.49 -22.08 2.53
N GLU A 305 4.11 -23.35 2.57
CA GLU A 305 4.98 -24.46 2.97
C GLU A 305 5.91 -24.89 1.82
N LYS A 306 6.91 -25.70 2.15
CA LYS A 306 7.96 -26.17 1.21
C LYS A 306 7.40 -26.97 0.03
N ASP A 307 6.24 -27.59 0.22
CA ASP A 307 5.50 -28.36 -0.79
C ASP A 307 4.49 -27.51 -1.59
N GLY A 308 4.40 -26.21 -1.31
CA GLY A 308 3.46 -25.30 -1.97
C GLY A 308 2.05 -25.30 -1.38
N THR A 309 1.80 -26.03 -0.30
CA THR A 309 0.55 -25.94 0.48
C THR A 309 0.55 -24.68 1.35
N THR A 310 -0.60 -24.39 1.98
CA THR A 310 -0.77 -23.21 2.84
C THR A 310 -1.12 -23.62 4.27
N SER A 311 -0.56 -22.92 5.25
CA SER A 311 -0.80 -23.14 6.68
C SER A 311 -0.86 -21.80 7.43
N HIS A 312 -1.20 -21.83 8.73
CA HIS A 312 -1.24 -20.66 9.62
C HIS A 312 -1.99 -19.45 9.02
N ILE A 313 -3.19 -19.71 8.48
CA ILE A 313 -3.99 -18.68 7.79
C ILE A 313 -4.66 -17.75 8.80
N GLU A 314 -4.21 -16.50 8.82
CA GLU A 314 -4.71 -15.44 9.67
C GLU A 314 -5.45 -14.38 8.84
N ILE A 315 -6.65 -14.01 9.28
CA ILE A 315 -7.40 -12.87 8.76
C ILE A 315 -7.43 -11.82 9.85
N LEU A 316 -6.94 -10.63 9.53
CA LEU A 316 -6.82 -9.50 10.45
C LEU A 316 -8.03 -8.59 10.32
N ASN A 317 -8.54 -8.11 11.46
CA ASN A 317 -9.53 -7.03 11.56
C ASN A 317 -10.84 -7.28 10.78
N SER A 318 -11.27 -8.53 10.62
CA SER A 318 -12.55 -8.85 9.99
C SER A 318 -13.68 -8.88 11.02
N SER A 319 -14.79 -8.23 10.68
CA SER A 319 -16.03 -8.26 11.47
C SER A 319 -16.99 -9.36 11.01
N ASP A 320 -16.66 -10.12 9.96
CA ASP A 320 -17.56 -11.10 9.34
C ASP A 320 -16.91 -12.50 9.28
N VAL A 321 -17.26 -13.31 10.28
CA VAL A 321 -16.78 -14.69 10.44
C VAL A 321 -17.14 -15.58 9.23
N LYS A 322 -18.25 -15.29 8.53
CA LYS A 322 -18.64 -16.09 7.34
C LYS A 322 -17.70 -15.79 6.18
N ILE A 323 -17.39 -14.51 5.95
CA ILE A 323 -16.42 -14.10 4.92
C ILE A 323 -15.06 -14.72 5.22
N ASP A 324 -14.61 -14.67 6.47
CA ASP A 324 -13.33 -15.25 6.88
C ASP A 324 -13.27 -16.75 6.61
N SER A 325 -14.34 -17.47 6.94
CA SER A 325 -14.42 -18.92 6.68
C SER A 325 -14.33 -19.24 5.19
N ILE A 326 -15.02 -18.48 4.33
CA ILE A 326 -14.98 -18.66 2.87
C ILE A 326 -13.57 -18.39 2.35
N VAL A 327 -12.96 -17.28 2.76
CA VAL A 327 -11.61 -16.88 2.32
C VAL A 327 -10.56 -17.89 2.80
N LYS A 328 -10.61 -18.33 4.07
CA LYS A 328 -9.71 -19.36 4.61
C LYS A 328 -9.82 -20.66 3.82
N LYS A 329 -11.04 -21.14 3.56
CA LYS A 329 -11.27 -22.36 2.76
C LYS A 329 -10.75 -22.21 1.33
N ALA A 330 -10.87 -21.01 0.74
CA ALA A 330 -10.33 -20.73 -0.59
C ALA A 330 -8.80 -20.76 -0.58
N ILE A 331 -8.15 -20.13 0.40
CA ILE A 331 -6.68 -20.13 0.55
C ILE A 331 -6.13 -21.55 0.70
N VAL A 332 -6.75 -22.39 1.54
CA VAL A 332 -6.33 -23.81 1.72
C VAL A 332 -6.32 -24.58 0.39
N ARG A 333 -7.21 -24.24 -0.54
CA ARG A 333 -7.31 -24.91 -1.84
C ARG A 333 -6.32 -24.37 -2.88
N THR A 334 -5.67 -23.24 -2.60
CA THR A 334 -4.72 -22.65 -3.55
C THR A 334 -3.42 -23.41 -3.62
N LYS A 335 -2.88 -23.56 -4.83
CA LYS A 335 -1.56 -24.13 -5.09
C LYS A 335 -0.50 -23.07 -5.31
N TRP A 336 0.66 -23.29 -4.71
CA TRP A 336 1.82 -22.42 -4.85
C TRP A 336 3.03 -23.20 -5.34
N ILE A 337 3.88 -22.52 -6.10
CA ILE A 337 5.29 -22.91 -6.22
C ILE A 337 5.98 -22.30 -5.00
N ALA A 338 6.61 -23.15 -4.20
CA ALA A 338 7.29 -22.75 -2.97
C ALA A 338 8.36 -21.68 -3.23
N ALA A 339 8.65 -20.89 -2.20
CA ALA A 339 9.80 -20.01 -2.23
C ALA A 339 11.09 -20.83 -2.18
N VAL A 340 12.17 -20.29 -2.73
CA VAL A 340 13.48 -20.94 -2.76
C VAL A 340 14.54 -20.01 -2.18
N GLN A 341 15.41 -20.59 -1.37
CA GLN A 341 16.59 -19.94 -0.81
C GLN A 341 17.81 -20.78 -1.18
N GLY A 342 18.77 -20.18 -1.92
CA GLY A 342 19.78 -20.95 -2.64
C GLY A 342 19.09 -21.91 -3.62
N GLU A 343 19.13 -23.21 -3.30
CA GLU A 343 18.50 -24.27 -4.10
C GLU A 343 17.44 -25.06 -3.31
N THR A 344 17.14 -24.64 -2.08
CA THR A 344 16.24 -25.38 -1.18
C THR A 344 14.87 -24.70 -1.10
N PRO A 345 13.75 -25.43 -1.27
CA PRO A 345 12.42 -24.92 -0.98
C PRO A 345 12.25 -24.56 0.50
N VAL A 346 11.66 -23.40 0.77
CA VAL A 346 11.52 -22.85 2.13
C VAL A 346 10.10 -22.43 2.46
N ARG A 347 9.81 -22.44 3.76
CA ARG A 347 8.57 -21.86 4.30
C ARG A 347 8.67 -20.33 4.21
N THR A 348 7.63 -19.65 3.74
CA THR A 348 7.64 -18.17 3.67
C THR A 348 6.30 -17.60 4.09
N LEU A 349 6.32 -16.42 4.71
CA LEU A 349 5.12 -15.63 4.95
C LEU A 349 4.63 -15.01 3.64
N TYR A 350 3.33 -15.12 3.38
CA TYR A 350 2.64 -14.37 2.34
C TYR A 350 1.56 -13.49 2.99
N SER A 351 1.68 -12.18 2.81
CA SER A 351 0.72 -11.19 3.30
C SER A 351 -0.12 -10.65 2.15
N PHE A 352 -1.42 -10.44 2.39
CA PHE A 352 -2.34 -9.90 1.41
C PHE A 352 -3.28 -8.85 2.01
N GLY A 353 -3.68 -7.92 1.16
CA GLY A 353 -4.73 -6.94 1.45
C GLY A 353 -5.67 -6.86 0.25
N ILE A 354 -6.96 -6.88 0.51
CA ILE A 354 -7.99 -6.89 -0.52
C ILE A 354 -9.15 -5.97 -0.15
N ASN A 355 -9.63 -5.26 -1.17
CA ASN A 355 -10.79 -4.39 -1.07
C ASN A 355 -11.84 -4.90 -2.07
N LYS A 356 -12.98 -5.33 -1.55
CA LYS A 356 -14.12 -5.75 -2.35
C LYS A 356 -15.26 -4.75 -2.16
N GLN A 357 -15.62 -4.10 -3.26
CA GLN A 357 -16.84 -3.30 -3.32
C GLN A 357 -18.04 -4.24 -3.49
N PRO A 358 -19.22 -3.87 -2.95
CA PRO A 358 -20.44 -4.58 -3.28
C PRO A 358 -20.58 -4.60 -4.79
N ARG A 359 -20.96 -5.75 -5.35
CA ARG A 359 -21.38 -5.77 -6.76
C ARG A 359 -22.46 -4.71 -6.86
N LYS A 360 -22.28 -3.73 -7.76
CA LYS A 360 -23.39 -2.88 -8.16
C LYS A 360 -24.45 -3.85 -8.68
N GLN A 361 -25.42 -4.21 -7.84
CA GLN A 361 -26.72 -4.55 -8.38
C GLN A 361 -27.01 -3.38 -9.30
N LYS A 362 -27.34 -3.66 -10.57
CA LYS A 362 -28.14 -2.70 -11.31
C LYS A 362 -29.35 -2.49 -10.41
N GLN A 363 -29.31 -1.48 -9.55
CA GLN A 363 -30.52 -0.89 -9.03
C GLN A 363 -31.30 -0.63 -10.30
N SER A 364 -32.40 -1.36 -10.51
CA SER A 364 -33.47 -0.84 -11.32
C SER A 364 -33.64 0.57 -10.79
N ARG A 365 -33.22 1.59 -11.55
CA ARG A 365 -33.45 2.96 -11.15
C ARG A 365 -34.96 3.03 -10.99
N LYS A 366 -35.43 3.07 -9.75
CA LYS A 366 -36.78 3.54 -9.46
C LYS A 366 -36.64 5.02 -9.79
N TYR A 367 -36.84 5.35 -11.07
CA TYR A 367 -36.77 6.73 -11.54
C TYR A 367 -37.67 7.54 -10.62
N SER A 368 -37.14 8.61 -10.03
CA SER A 368 -38.00 9.49 -9.25
C SER A 368 -39.03 10.11 -10.18
N TYR A 369 -40.21 10.47 -9.68
CA TYR A 369 -41.17 11.26 -10.46
C TYR A 369 -40.48 12.51 -11.06
N TYR A 370 -39.48 13.09 -10.40
CA TYR A 370 -38.72 14.20 -10.97
C TYR A 370 -37.90 13.82 -12.22
N ASP A 371 -37.23 12.66 -12.24
CA ASP A 371 -36.46 12.20 -13.41
C ASP A 371 -37.37 11.86 -14.60
N ILE A 372 -38.61 11.46 -14.32
CA ILE A 372 -39.63 11.14 -15.33
C ILE A 372 -40.34 12.41 -15.81
N PHE A 373 -40.71 13.33 -14.91
CA PHE A 373 -41.64 14.43 -15.22
C PHE A 373 -40.97 15.81 -15.30
N GLY A 374 -39.89 16.06 -14.55
CA GLY A 374 -39.23 17.36 -14.49
C GLY A 374 -38.53 17.75 -15.79
N LYS A 375 -38.00 16.78 -16.54
CA LYS A 375 -37.26 17.02 -17.79
C LYS A 375 -38.15 17.46 -18.96
N TYR A 376 -39.42 17.03 -18.99
CA TYR A 376 -40.34 17.31 -20.09
C TYR A 376 -41.25 18.52 -19.83
N PHE A 377 -41.25 19.07 -18.62
CA PHE A 377 -41.99 20.28 -18.28
C PHE A 377 -41.53 21.50 -19.10
N ILE A 378 -40.22 21.66 -19.30
CA ILE A 378 -39.65 22.76 -20.10
C ILE A 378 -40.06 22.65 -21.57
N ALA A 379 -40.20 21.43 -22.10
CA ALA A 379 -40.59 21.21 -23.49
C ALA A 379 -42.09 21.50 -23.76
N LEU A 380 -42.96 21.30 -22.77
CA LEU A 380 -44.40 21.62 -22.86
C LEU A 380 -44.69 23.11 -22.93
N HIS A 381 -43.82 23.95 -22.37
CA HIS A 381 -43.95 25.40 -22.47
C HIS A 381 -43.65 25.94 -23.89
N ALA A 382 -43.00 25.12 -24.73
CA ALA A 382 -42.51 25.54 -26.04
C ALA A 382 -43.46 25.19 -27.20
N ASP A 383 -44.27 24.12 -27.10
CA ASP A 383 -45.30 23.76 -28.11
C ASP A 383 -46.26 22.68 -27.55
N PRO A 384 -47.46 23.02 -27.07
CA PRO A 384 -48.40 22.06 -26.50
C PRO A 384 -49.07 21.14 -27.54
N MET A 385 -48.92 21.40 -28.84
CA MET A 385 -49.70 20.70 -29.87
C MET A 385 -48.95 19.60 -30.64
N ARG A 386 -47.66 19.32 -30.38
CA ARG A 386 -46.89 18.50 -31.32
C ARG A 386 -46.25 17.20 -30.88
N ILE A 387 -46.17 16.82 -29.60
CA ILE A 387 -45.51 15.56 -29.22
C ILE A 387 -46.19 14.87 -28.04
N SER A 388 -46.69 13.64 -28.24
CA SER A 388 -47.09 12.75 -27.15
C SER A 388 -45.83 12.16 -26.49
N TYR A 389 -45.65 12.38 -25.19
CA TYR A 389 -44.48 11.86 -24.47
C TYR A 389 -44.80 10.50 -23.87
N ARG A 390 -44.20 9.44 -24.41
CA ARG A 390 -44.29 8.08 -23.86
C ARG A 390 -43.21 7.87 -22.80
N PHE A 391 -43.56 7.33 -21.64
CA PHE A 391 -42.58 6.81 -20.70
C PHE A 391 -42.94 5.39 -20.26
N ILE A 392 -41.91 4.61 -19.95
CA ILE A 392 -42.01 3.21 -19.54
C ILE A 392 -41.85 3.14 -18.02
N GLN A 393 -42.84 2.58 -17.33
CA GLN A 393 -42.79 2.35 -15.89
C GLN A 393 -41.81 1.22 -15.54
N GLY A 394 -41.46 1.10 -14.25
CA GLY A 394 -40.53 0.07 -13.77
C GLY A 394 -40.99 -1.37 -14.00
N ASP A 395 -42.28 -1.58 -14.27
CA ASP A 395 -42.89 -2.88 -14.61
C ASP A 395 -43.00 -3.11 -16.13
N GLY A 396 -42.56 -2.17 -16.96
CA GLY A 396 -42.60 -2.26 -18.42
C GLY A 396 -43.84 -1.65 -19.09
N THR A 397 -44.83 -1.14 -18.34
CA THR A 397 -46.00 -0.47 -18.93
C THR A 397 -45.64 0.87 -19.56
N ILE A 398 -46.15 1.14 -20.77
CA ILE A 398 -45.94 2.39 -21.49
C ILE A 398 -47.15 3.31 -21.30
N GLN A 399 -46.93 4.51 -20.75
CA GLN A 399 -47.97 5.52 -20.55
C GLN A 399 -47.68 6.76 -21.41
N ASN A 400 -48.71 7.33 -22.04
CA ASN A 400 -48.63 8.59 -22.78
C ASN A 400 -48.93 9.76 -21.81
N TYR A 401 -48.03 10.72 -21.66
CA TYR A 401 -48.27 11.93 -20.88
C TYR A 401 -48.71 13.10 -21.76
N PRO A 402 -49.63 13.98 -21.30
CA PRO A 402 -50.52 13.87 -20.14
C PRO A 402 -51.88 13.32 -20.62
N PHE A 403 -51.94 12.09 -21.10
CA PHE A 403 -53.19 11.50 -21.58
C PHE A 403 -53.54 10.28 -20.73
N ASN A 404 -54.81 10.11 -20.40
CA ASN A 404 -55.29 8.91 -19.72
C ASN A 404 -55.17 7.69 -20.67
N SER A 405 -55.50 6.50 -20.16
CA SER A 405 -55.45 5.26 -20.95
C SER A 405 -56.39 5.24 -22.17
N GLN A 406 -57.30 6.21 -22.28
CA GLN A 406 -58.22 6.39 -23.41
C GLN A 406 -57.71 7.44 -24.41
N GLY A 407 -56.54 8.03 -24.19
CA GLY A 407 -55.95 9.06 -25.07
C GLY A 407 -56.53 10.46 -24.89
N LEU A 408 -57.31 10.70 -23.82
CA LEU A 408 -57.85 12.02 -23.47
C LEU A 408 -56.91 12.74 -22.50
N PHE A 409 -56.81 14.07 -22.61
CA PHE A 409 -55.89 14.86 -21.78
C PHE A 409 -56.27 14.73 -20.29
N ASP A 410 -55.36 14.21 -19.47
CA ASP A 410 -55.50 14.04 -18.03
C ASP A 410 -55.05 15.31 -17.30
N TYR A 411 -56.00 16.23 -17.20
CA TYR A 411 -55.82 17.50 -16.50
C TYR A 411 -55.44 17.30 -15.02
N LYS A 412 -55.91 16.23 -14.38
CA LYS A 412 -55.64 15.98 -12.96
C LYS A 412 -54.17 15.63 -12.74
N ALA A 413 -53.64 14.73 -13.55
CA ALA A 413 -52.23 14.36 -13.53
C ALA A 413 -51.33 15.56 -13.88
N TYR A 414 -51.73 16.37 -14.88
CA TYR A 414 -51.03 17.59 -15.28
C TYR A 414 -50.89 18.60 -14.13
N TYR A 415 -52.00 18.97 -13.47
CA TYR A 415 -51.97 19.95 -12.38
C TYR A 415 -51.30 19.42 -11.10
N GLN A 416 -51.35 18.10 -10.84
CA GLN A 416 -50.58 17.49 -9.75
C GLN A 416 -49.07 17.57 -10.03
N GLY A 417 -48.64 17.34 -11.26
CA GLY A 417 -47.25 17.53 -11.70
C GLY A 417 -46.79 18.97 -11.50
N MET A 418 -47.63 19.94 -11.87
CA MET A 418 -47.39 21.37 -11.63
C MET A 418 -47.20 21.70 -10.14
N LEU A 419 -48.11 21.26 -9.28
CA LEU A 419 -48.00 21.47 -7.84
C LEU A 419 -46.70 20.90 -7.27
N TYR A 420 -46.30 19.71 -7.72
CA TYR A 420 -45.07 19.06 -7.27
C TYR A 420 -43.82 19.78 -7.77
N TYR A 421 -43.83 20.28 -9.02
CA TYR A 421 -42.78 21.14 -9.55
C TYR A 421 -42.61 22.38 -8.69
N TYR A 422 -43.67 23.17 -8.48
CA TYR A 422 -43.60 24.42 -7.71
C TYR A 422 -43.13 24.21 -6.26
N LYS A 423 -43.58 23.13 -5.60
CA LYS A 423 -43.11 22.79 -4.25
C LYS A 423 -41.61 22.51 -4.17
N ASN A 424 -41.02 21.97 -5.23
CA ASN A 424 -39.61 21.57 -5.23
C ASN A 424 -38.68 22.55 -5.97
N SER A 425 -39.22 23.42 -6.83
CA SER A 425 -38.45 24.43 -7.58
C SER A 425 -38.41 25.79 -6.88
N ALA A 426 -39.41 26.15 -6.08
CA ALA A 426 -39.42 27.42 -5.35
C ALA A 426 -38.71 27.29 -4.00
N LYS A 427 -37.47 27.77 -3.92
CA LYS A 427 -36.83 28.14 -2.64
C LYS A 427 -37.74 29.15 -1.92
N LYS A 428 -38.27 28.74 -0.75
CA LYS A 428 -38.89 29.56 0.32
C LYS A 428 -40.05 30.50 -0.10
N ASN A 429 -41.24 30.19 0.43
CA ASN A 429 -42.41 31.08 0.63
C ASN A 429 -43.30 31.44 -0.57
N SER A 430 -43.91 30.43 -1.20
CA SER A 430 -45.24 30.61 -1.80
C SER A 430 -46.13 29.41 -1.47
N ASN A 431 -47.03 29.57 -0.49
CA ASN A 431 -48.02 28.56 -0.12
C ASN A 431 -49.14 28.49 -1.17
N ILE A 432 -48.84 27.98 -2.35
CA ILE A 432 -49.89 27.58 -3.30
C ILE A 432 -50.37 26.19 -2.87
N SER A 433 -51.52 26.16 -2.18
CA SER A 433 -52.07 24.95 -1.59
C SER A 433 -52.67 24.03 -2.66
N LYS A 434 -52.71 22.71 -2.38
CA LYS A 434 -53.42 21.71 -3.20
C LYS A 434 -54.86 22.16 -3.54
N LYS A 435 -55.51 22.85 -2.59
CA LYS A 435 -56.87 23.40 -2.71
C LYS A 435 -57.02 24.44 -3.83
N TYR A 436 -55.97 25.21 -4.15
CA TYR A 436 -55.98 26.16 -5.27
C TYR A 436 -56.01 25.45 -6.62
N PHE A 437 -55.21 24.39 -6.79
CA PHE A 437 -55.19 23.61 -8.03
C PHE A 437 -56.46 22.75 -8.18
N ASP A 438 -57.00 22.21 -7.09
CA ASP A 438 -58.30 21.54 -7.12
C ASP A 438 -59.41 22.51 -7.59
N LYS A 439 -59.34 23.79 -7.19
CA LYS A 439 -60.29 24.82 -7.64
C LYS A 439 -60.13 25.15 -9.13
N LEU A 440 -58.90 25.27 -9.63
CA LEU A 440 -58.63 25.45 -11.07
C LEU A 440 -59.12 24.25 -11.88
N TYR A 441 -58.85 23.03 -11.42
CA TYR A 441 -59.34 21.81 -12.09
C TYR A 441 -60.86 21.81 -12.24
N LYS A 442 -61.60 22.09 -11.16
CA LYS A 442 -63.06 22.20 -11.25
C LYS A 442 -63.54 23.27 -12.24
N MET A 443 -62.84 24.39 -12.30
CA MET A 443 -63.24 25.54 -13.13
C MET A 443 -63.07 25.31 -14.63
N TYR A 444 -62.12 24.46 -15.04
CA TYR A 444 -61.77 24.23 -16.44
C TYR A 444 -62.10 22.81 -16.95
N VAL A 445 -62.49 21.89 -16.07
CA VAL A 445 -62.68 20.47 -16.41
C VAL A 445 -64.06 19.93 -16.00
N GLU A 446 -64.65 20.40 -14.90
CA GLU A 446 -65.96 19.92 -14.41
C GLU A 446 -67.15 20.76 -14.93
N TYR A 447 -66.95 21.69 -15.88
CA TYR A 447 -68.00 22.42 -16.59
C TYR A 447 -67.92 22.25 -18.10
#